data_AF-A0AAU6Q6Q6-F1
#
_entry.id   AF-A0AAU6Q6Q6-F1
#
_cell.length_a   1.000
_cell.length_b   1.000
_cell.length_c   1.000
_cell.angle_alpha   90.00
_cell.angle_beta   90.00
_cell.angle_gamma   90.00
#
_symmetry.space_group_name_H-M   'P 1'
#
loop_
_entity.id
_entity.type
_entity.pdbx_description
1 polymer ?
#
loop_
_entity_poly.entity_id
_entity_poly.type
_entity_poly.pdbx_seq_one_letter_code
_entity_poly.pdbx_strand_id
1 'polypeptide(L)'
;MTEPHSVPAAQPSRSNVLPRSPRLSEQWLGRLTIPQKLLTISLLLGVPLAVTVTSLGTQAWNEYRAANRQIQIASNYGALEQLQLQLREIRGSAPAQVRPEQVQKLQQVAQELSQALSRPDAATSQQLSLALDAKIGNIAEAIRTGSVNAAQLATLINSALDTELARLFRTLADEGQLSTVGTAGGGPLVRLTSETMAHNLPEVGRMFTTILPILDTALAAQGGVLTGEQRADIRNAVARARQLTDEIERDGASVLSARPDLRPTLAQPYAVATQQTRDLFDFVEERTLKPQQVTTTFQQLLDVANPTLPAQYRAFDLTTQALRQVFTQQRDQAKTKLILLALLTLVLAAVIVTLLRAVTASILQPLRHLTRASQHLSNGDFDVKVPVRSRDELGVLGQSFNRAADLLRQNQLKTEKERREAQQLQHNIGEFLDVTVDIAGGDLTRRGNVTEDVLGNVVDSINLMAEELAGTLRQVQQASQSVTNGSQQVLGTAEEIEQGSRLTTEQAQRLAARAQEMNLRIRDMTLSAEASADAGSRPSKPRGRVRRPCAAPWPVSA
;
A
#
# COMPACT_ATOMS: atom_id res chain seq x y z
N MET A 1 34.93 32.48 55.70
CA MET A 1 34.10 33.33 54.82
C MET A 1 34.55 33.04 53.40
N THR A 2 33.82 32.16 52.73
CA THR A 2 34.10 31.70 51.36
C THR A 2 32.76 31.79 50.62
N GLU A 3 32.62 32.85 49.82
CA GLU A 3 31.48 33.05 48.93
C GLU A 3 31.54 32.06 47.75
N PRO A 4 30.41 31.48 47.31
CA PRO A 4 30.35 30.72 46.08
C PRO A 4 29.92 31.62 44.92
N HIS A 5 30.79 31.71 43.90
CA HIS A 5 30.45 32.32 42.61
C HIS A 5 29.43 31.47 41.85
N SER A 6 28.35 32.13 41.44
CA SER A 6 27.26 31.62 40.62
C SER A 6 27.69 31.46 39.15
N VAL A 7 27.47 30.27 38.60
CA VAL A 7 27.63 29.94 37.18
C VAL A 7 26.35 30.36 36.42
N PRO A 8 26.43 31.04 35.26
CA PRO A 8 25.24 31.43 34.52
C PRO A 8 24.66 30.26 33.70
N ALA A 9 23.33 30.20 33.66
CA ALA A 9 22.55 29.16 33.01
C ALA A 9 22.81 29.07 31.49
N ALA A 10 23.11 27.86 31.02
CA ALA A 10 23.20 27.54 29.60
C ALA A 10 21.80 27.58 28.93
N GLN A 11 21.67 28.38 27.88
CA GLN A 11 20.49 28.43 27.00
C GLN A 11 20.33 27.08 26.26
N PRO A 12 19.09 26.57 26.05
CA PRO A 12 18.89 25.36 25.26
C PRO A 12 19.17 25.64 23.78
N SER A 13 20.17 24.94 23.25
CA SER A 13 20.52 24.92 21.82
C SER A 13 19.30 24.54 20.98
N ARG A 14 18.94 25.41 20.03
CA ARG A 14 17.99 25.12 18.95
C ARG A 14 18.41 23.82 18.27
N SER A 15 17.59 22.78 18.37
CA SER A 15 17.75 21.54 17.63
C SER A 15 17.58 21.84 16.13
N ASN A 16 18.71 21.87 15.41
CA ASN A 16 18.73 21.80 13.96
C ASN A 16 18.15 20.44 13.55
N VAL A 17 16.84 20.40 13.28
CA VAL A 17 16.20 19.26 12.63
C VAL A 17 16.63 19.30 11.16
N LEU A 18 17.68 18.56 10.83
CA LEU A 18 18.06 18.31 9.44
C LEU A 18 16.86 17.76 8.66
N PRO A 19 16.57 18.25 7.43
CA PRO A 19 15.50 17.69 6.62
C PRO A 19 15.83 16.23 6.30
N ARG A 20 15.00 15.30 6.77
CA ARG A 20 15.11 13.88 6.39
C ARG A 20 14.98 13.78 4.88
N SER A 21 16.02 13.27 4.22
CA SER A 21 15.96 12.89 2.81
C SER A 21 14.79 11.93 2.59
N PRO A 22 13.98 12.10 1.53
CA PRO A 22 12.84 11.23 1.25
C PRO A 22 13.31 9.79 1.14
N ARG A 23 12.60 8.86 1.80
CA ARG A 23 12.90 7.43 1.71
C ARG A 23 12.70 6.98 0.25
N LEU A 24 13.51 6.07 -0.27
CA LEU A 24 13.42 5.55 -1.65
C LEU A 24 11.99 5.09 -2.04
N SER A 25 11.22 4.58 -1.07
CA SER A 25 9.80 4.23 -1.24
C SER A 25 8.92 5.42 -1.66
N GLU A 26 9.21 6.64 -1.18
CA GLU A 26 8.43 7.84 -1.48
C GLU A 26 8.64 8.32 -2.92
N GLN A 27 9.83 8.14 -3.48
CA GLN A 27 10.15 8.60 -4.84
C GLN A 27 9.48 7.75 -5.94
N TRP A 28 9.39 6.43 -5.74
CA TRP A 28 8.79 5.53 -6.73
C TRP A 28 7.25 5.51 -6.63
N LEU A 29 6.71 5.48 -5.41
CA LEU A 29 5.26 5.49 -5.18
C LEU A 29 4.60 6.81 -5.65
N GLY A 30 5.28 7.94 -5.55
CA GLY A 30 4.71 9.24 -5.94
C GLY A 30 4.42 9.43 -7.43
N ARG A 31 4.75 8.47 -8.29
CA ARG A 31 4.45 8.52 -9.74
C ARG A 31 3.22 7.74 -10.16
N LEU A 32 2.75 6.81 -9.32
CA LEU A 32 1.63 5.93 -9.63
C LEU A 32 0.33 6.50 -9.06
N THR A 33 -0.77 6.34 -9.79
CA THR A 33 -2.10 6.62 -9.24
C THR A 33 -2.43 5.69 -8.08
N ILE A 34 -3.36 6.09 -7.21
CA ILE A 34 -3.80 5.25 -6.09
C ILE A 34 -4.24 3.83 -6.54
N PRO A 35 -5.10 3.66 -7.57
CA PRO A 35 -5.47 2.32 -8.05
C PRO A 35 -4.28 1.55 -8.64
N GLN A 36 -3.34 2.23 -9.32
CA GLN A 36 -2.12 1.58 -9.83
C GLN A 36 -1.22 1.06 -8.70
N LYS A 37 -1.09 1.78 -7.58
CA LYS A 37 -0.35 1.31 -6.40
C LYS A 37 -0.93 0.02 -5.84
N LEU A 38 -2.25 -0.04 -5.70
CA LEU A 38 -2.93 -1.24 -5.19
C LEU A 38 -2.88 -2.41 -6.18
N LEU A 39 -3.07 -2.13 -7.47
CA LEU A 39 -3.03 -3.16 -8.52
C LEU A 39 -1.62 -3.75 -8.66
N THR A 40 -0.58 -2.93 -8.62
CA THR A 40 0.83 -3.41 -8.68
C THR A 40 1.18 -4.32 -7.51
N ILE A 41 0.82 -3.97 -6.27
CA ILE A 41 1.04 -4.85 -5.11
C ILE A 41 0.27 -6.17 -5.26
N SER A 42 -1.01 -6.10 -5.64
CA SER A 42 -1.84 -7.30 -5.81
C SER A 42 -1.34 -8.21 -6.93
N LEU A 43 -0.95 -7.66 -8.08
CA LEU A 43 -0.55 -8.43 -9.26
C LEU A 43 0.89 -8.94 -9.19
N LEU A 44 1.82 -8.17 -8.61
CA LEU A 44 3.23 -8.57 -8.51
C LEU A 44 3.52 -9.48 -7.32
N LEU A 45 2.80 -9.30 -6.21
CA LEU A 45 3.09 -10.00 -4.96
C LEU A 45 1.92 -10.87 -4.49
N GLY A 46 0.70 -10.31 -4.45
CA GLY A 46 -0.46 -11.01 -3.87
C GLY A 46 -0.86 -12.27 -4.63
N VAL A 47 -1.19 -12.15 -5.91
CA VAL A 47 -1.66 -13.26 -6.75
C VAL A 47 -0.58 -14.34 -6.94
N PRO A 48 0.68 -14.00 -7.32
CA PRO A 48 1.73 -15.01 -7.45
C PRO A 48 2.00 -15.73 -6.13
N LEU A 49 2.00 -15.04 -5.00
CA LEU A 49 2.14 -15.68 -3.69
C LEU A 49 0.98 -16.66 -3.43
N ALA A 50 -0.27 -16.23 -3.62
CA ALA A 50 -1.41 -17.10 -3.38
C ALA A 50 -1.38 -18.37 -4.26
N VAL A 51 -1.06 -18.21 -5.54
CA VAL A 51 -0.96 -19.34 -6.49
C VAL A 51 0.19 -20.27 -6.12
N THR A 52 1.39 -19.74 -5.86
CA THR A 52 2.56 -20.56 -5.50
C THR A 52 2.36 -21.29 -4.18
N VAL A 53 1.79 -20.64 -3.17
CA VAL A 53 1.54 -21.25 -1.86
C VAL A 53 0.50 -22.35 -1.95
N THR A 54 -0.58 -22.12 -2.70
CA THR A 54 -1.62 -23.15 -2.88
C THR A 54 -1.11 -24.31 -3.72
N SER A 55 -0.43 -24.07 -4.85
CA SER A 55 0.05 -25.15 -5.72
C SER A 55 1.18 -25.96 -5.09
N LEU A 56 2.27 -25.32 -4.66
CA LEU A 56 3.39 -26.04 -4.03
C LEU A 56 3.00 -26.58 -2.65
N GLY A 57 2.16 -25.86 -1.90
CA GLY A 57 1.68 -26.31 -0.60
C GLY A 57 0.81 -27.56 -0.71
N THR A 58 -0.14 -27.60 -1.65
CA THR A 58 -0.98 -28.79 -1.88
C THR A 58 -0.16 -29.99 -2.36
N GLN A 59 0.80 -29.78 -3.26
CA GLN A 59 1.70 -30.84 -3.70
C GLN A 59 2.52 -31.42 -2.53
N ALA A 60 3.23 -30.57 -1.78
CA ALA A 60 4.06 -31.02 -0.67
C ALA A 60 3.23 -31.66 0.47
N TRP A 61 2.00 -31.19 0.67
CA TRP A 61 1.06 -31.78 1.64
C TRP A 61 0.57 -33.16 1.21
N ASN A 62 0.33 -33.37 -0.08
CA ASN A 62 -0.04 -34.68 -0.62
C ASN A 62 1.14 -35.66 -0.54
N GLU A 63 2.36 -35.23 -0.89
CA GLU A 63 3.60 -36.02 -0.70
C GLU A 63 3.76 -36.43 0.78
N TYR A 64 3.58 -35.49 1.72
CA TYR A 64 3.67 -35.77 3.15
C TYR A 64 2.64 -36.78 3.63
N ARG A 65 1.36 -36.62 3.25
CA ARG A 65 0.28 -37.54 3.63
C ARG A 65 0.47 -38.92 3.02
N ALA A 66 0.88 -39.00 1.75
CA ALA A 66 1.16 -40.27 1.07
C ALA A 66 2.29 -41.02 1.79
N ALA A 67 3.43 -40.37 2.04
CA ALA A 67 4.55 -40.98 2.75
C ALA A 67 4.16 -41.45 4.16
N ASN A 68 3.34 -40.68 4.87
CA ASN A 68 2.88 -41.07 6.21
C ASN A 68 1.96 -42.31 6.17
N ARG A 69 1.09 -42.42 5.16
CA ARG A 69 0.25 -43.61 4.93
C ARG A 69 1.12 -44.83 4.60
N GLN A 70 2.10 -44.67 3.71
CA GLN A 70 3.04 -45.72 3.33
C GLN A 70 3.84 -46.25 4.53
N ILE A 71 4.31 -45.38 5.43
CA ILE A 71 4.99 -45.79 6.68
C ILE A 71 4.08 -46.64 7.56
N GLN A 72 2.83 -46.21 7.76
CA GLN A 72 1.86 -46.95 8.58
C GLN A 72 1.51 -48.32 8.01
N ILE A 73 1.51 -48.47 6.69
CA ILE A 73 1.21 -49.75 6.05
C ILE A 73 2.44 -50.65 6.08
N ALA A 74 3.62 -50.11 5.76
CA ALA A 74 4.88 -50.82 5.88
C ALA A 74 5.17 -51.25 7.33
N SER A 75 4.64 -50.55 8.36
CA SER A 75 4.77 -51.00 9.75
C SER A 75 4.08 -52.35 10.05
N ASN A 76 3.06 -52.72 9.26
CA ASN A 76 2.37 -54.00 9.42
C ASN A 76 3.18 -55.19 8.88
N TYR A 77 4.18 -54.95 8.02
CA TYR A 77 5.00 -56.03 7.44
C TYR A 77 5.76 -56.82 8.51
N GLY A 78 6.12 -56.18 9.63
CA GLY A 78 6.81 -56.86 10.72
C GLY A 78 5.94 -57.95 11.36
N ALA A 79 4.64 -57.69 11.54
CA ALA A 79 3.71 -58.70 12.05
C ALA A 79 3.52 -59.83 11.04
N LEU A 80 3.41 -59.52 9.74
CA LEU A 80 3.29 -60.52 8.69
C LEU A 80 4.52 -61.43 8.61
N GLU A 81 5.73 -60.86 8.67
CA GLU A 81 6.98 -61.61 8.70
C GLU A 81 7.08 -62.52 9.93
N GLN A 82 6.67 -62.03 11.09
CA GLN A 82 6.63 -62.82 12.32
C GLN A 82 5.65 -63.99 12.21
N LEU A 83 4.46 -63.78 11.65
CA LEU A 83 3.51 -64.85 11.37
C LEU A 83 4.10 -65.86 10.38
N GLN A 84 4.74 -65.38 9.31
CA GLN A 84 5.38 -66.22 8.31
C GLN A 84 6.47 -67.12 8.91
N LEU A 85 7.31 -66.56 9.78
CA LEU A 85 8.38 -67.28 10.46
C LEU A 85 7.82 -68.32 11.45
N GLN A 86 6.87 -67.91 12.30
CA GLN A 86 6.28 -68.81 13.30
C GLN A 86 5.50 -69.96 12.67
N LEU A 87 4.69 -69.69 11.64
CA LEU A 87 4.00 -70.73 10.88
C LEU A 87 5.00 -71.72 10.28
N ARG A 88 6.13 -71.23 9.77
CA ARG A 88 7.18 -72.09 9.19
C ARG A 88 7.88 -72.95 10.25
N GLU A 89 8.19 -72.39 11.42
CA GLU A 89 8.76 -73.15 12.54
C GLU A 89 7.81 -74.27 13.01
N ILE A 90 6.52 -73.96 13.13
CA ILE A 90 5.48 -74.93 13.48
C ILE A 90 5.36 -76.01 12.41
N ARG A 91 5.38 -75.64 11.11
CA ARG A 91 5.34 -76.58 9.97
C ARG A 91 6.50 -77.59 9.99
N GLY A 92 7.67 -77.17 10.45
CA GLY A 92 8.86 -78.02 10.55
C GLY A 92 8.87 -78.96 11.76
N SER A 93 7.91 -78.82 12.67
CA SER A 93 7.84 -79.58 13.92
C SER A 93 6.72 -80.63 13.88
N ALA A 94 6.86 -81.73 14.62
CA ALA A 94 5.72 -82.63 14.83
C ALA A 94 4.63 -81.93 15.67
N PRO A 95 3.32 -82.15 15.43
CA PRO A 95 2.26 -81.47 16.19
C PRO A 95 2.41 -81.60 17.70
N ALA A 96 2.82 -82.78 18.18
CA ALA A 96 3.05 -83.05 19.62
C ALA A 96 4.28 -82.33 20.21
N GLN A 97 5.19 -81.82 19.37
CA GLN A 97 6.40 -81.09 19.77
C GLN A 97 6.20 -79.56 19.76
N VAL A 98 5.07 -79.07 19.26
CA VAL A 98 4.77 -77.64 19.22
C VAL A 98 4.43 -77.16 20.64
N ARG A 99 5.16 -76.15 21.14
CA ARG A 99 4.93 -75.63 22.49
C ARG A 99 3.67 -74.77 22.54
N PRO A 100 2.87 -74.82 23.63
CA PRO A 100 1.68 -73.97 23.79
C PRO A 100 1.97 -72.47 23.62
N GLU A 101 3.13 -72.02 24.10
CA GLU A 101 3.59 -70.63 23.96
C GLU A 101 3.76 -70.20 22.50
N GLN A 102 4.21 -71.10 21.61
CA GLN A 102 4.36 -70.80 20.18
C GLN A 102 2.99 -70.58 19.52
N VAL A 103 2.02 -71.41 19.88
CA VAL A 103 0.63 -71.29 19.39
C VAL A 103 -0.02 -70.01 19.91
N GLN A 104 0.15 -69.70 21.20
CA GLN A 104 -0.39 -68.48 21.81
C GLN A 104 0.20 -67.23 21.16
N LYS A 105 1.52 -67.19 20.93
CA LYS A 105 2.18 -66.07 20.27
C LYS A 105 1.70 -65.90 18.82
N LEU A 106 1.50 -67.00 18.10
CA LEU A 106 0.96 -66.97 16.74
C LEU A 106 -0.44 -66.35 16.70
N GLN A 107 -1.33 -66.77 17.60
CA GLN A 107 -2.67 -66.20 17.72
C GLN A 107 -2.64 -64.72 18.13
N GLN A 108 -1.78 -64.36 19.07
CA GLN A 108 -1.64 -62.97 19.52
C GLN A 108 -1.25 -62.05 18.36
N VAL A 109 -0.21 -62.40 17.59
CA VAL A 109 0.24 -61.58 16.46
C VAL A 109 -0.84 -61.47 15.36
N ALA A 110 -1.61 -62.54 15.13
CA ALA A 110 -2.72 -62.52 14.18
C ALA A 110 -3.85 -61.57 14.60
N GLN A 111 -4.21 -61.60 15.88
CA GLN A 111 -5.22 -60.71 16.46
C GLN A 111 -4.76 -59.25 16.49
N GLU A 112 -3.51 -58.98 16.87
CA GLU A 112 -2.95 -57.62 16.84
C GLU A 112 -2.94 -57.06 15.41
N LEU A 113 -2.61 -57.90 14.42
CA LEU A 113 -2.64 -57.52 13.01
C LEU A 113 -4.07 -57.22 12.52
N SER A 114 -5.05 -58.07 12.83
CA SER A 114 -6.45 -57.84 12.41
C SER A 114 -7.04 -56.58 13.05
N GLN A 115 -6.67 -56.29 14.30
CA GLN A 115 -7.02 -55.04 14.97
C GLN A 115 -6.33 -53.84 14.31
N ALA A 116 -5.03 -53.93 14.00
CA ALA A 116 -4.29 -52.85 13.34
C ALA A 116 -4.85 -52.50 11.94
N LEU A 117 -5.39 -53.50 11.25
CA LEU A 117 -5.99 -53.39 9.91
C LEU A 117 -7.50 -53.08 9.93
N SER A 118 -8.12 -52.92 11.10
CA SER A 118 -9.53 -52.55 11.24
C SER A 118 -9.76 -51.07 10.93
N ARG A 119 -9.53 -50.64 9.68
CA ARG A 119 -9.68 -49.25 9.23
C ARG A 119 -10.64 -49.14 8.03
N PRO A 120 -11.40 -48.03 7.90
CA PRO A 120 -12.37 -47.86 6.82
C PRO A 120 -11.75 -47.86 5.41
N ASP A 121 -10.48 -47.50 5.30
CA ASP A 121 -9.77 -47.31 4.03
C ASP A 121 -8.99 -48.55 3.55
N ALA A 122 -9.14 -49.69 4.22
CA ALA A 122 -8.41 -50.93 3.98
C ALA A 122 -9.32 -52.18 3.98
N ALA A 123 -10.44 -52.12 3.26
CA ALA A 123 -11.49 -53.14 3.33
C ALA A 123 -11.01 -54.54 2.89
N THR A 124 -10.15 -54.64 1.87
CA THR A 124 -9.66 -55.94 1.39
C THR A 124 -8.58 -56.48 2.31
N SER A 125 -7.63 -55.66 2.76
CA SER A 125 -6.66 -56.07 3.77
C SER A 125 -7.31 -56.47 5.10
N GLN A 126 -8.39 -55.81 5.52
CA GLN A 126 -9.16 -56.20 6.69
C GLN A 126 -9.79 -57.60 6.51
N GLN A 127 -10.48 -57.84 5.39
CA GLN A 127 -11.08 -59.14 5.10
C GLN A 127 -10.05 -60.27 5.08
N LEU A 128 -8.90 -60.06 4.43
CA LEU A 128 -7.80 -61.02 4.38
C LEU A 128 -7.19 -61.27 5.77
N SER A 129 -7.06 -60.22 6.59
CA SER A 129 -6.54 -60.38 7.96
C SER A 129 -7.47 -61.21 8.86
N LEU A 130 -8.78 -61.07 8.70
CA LEU A 130 -9.77 -61.88 9.41
C LEU A 130 -9.78 -63.33 8.91
N ALA A 131 -9.65 -63.55 7.59
CA ALA A 131 -9.51 -64.89 7.02
C ALA A 131 -8.23 -65.59 7.49
N LEU A 132 -7.12 -64.84 7.58
CA LEU A 132 -5.86 -65.33 8.12
C LEU A 132 -5.98 -65.69 9.61
N ASP A 133 -6.59 -64.81 10.42
CA ASP A 133 -6.84 -65.06 11.85
C ASP A 133 -7.69 -66.33 12.06
N ALA A 134 -8.75 -66.51 11.27
CA ALA A 134 -9.57 -67.72 11.30
C ALA A 134 -8.76 -68.99 10.95
N LYS A 135 -7.90 -68.95 9.93
CA LYS A 135 -7.02 -70.07 9.57
C LYS A 135 -6.01 -70.37 10.68
N ILE A 136 -5.44 -69.35 11.31
CA ILE A 136 -4.53 -69.49 12.45
C ILE A 136 -5.26 -70.11 13.64
N GLY A 137 -6.51 -69.70 13.91
CA GLY A 137 -7.37 -70.33 14.91
C GLY A 137 -7.59 -71.83 14.65
N ASN A 138 -7.85 -72.22 13.40
CA ASN A 138 -7.99 -73.63 13.02
C ASN A 138 -6.69 -74.42 13.20
N ILE A 139 -5.53 -73.83 12.87
CA ILE A 139 -4.22 -74.44 13.10
C ILE A 139 -3.98 -74.65 14.59
N ALA A 140 -4.23 -73.62 15.41
CA ALA A 140 -4.07 -73.68 16.85
C ALA A 140 -4.96 -74.78 17.48
N GLU A 141 -6.22 -74.86 17.05
CA GLU A 141 -7.16 -75.88 17.53
C GLU A 141 -6.74 -77.30 17.11
N ALA A 142 -6.27 -77.46 15.88
CA ALA A 142 -5.78 -78.75 15.37
C ALA A 142 -4.57 -79.26 16.17
N ILE A 143 -3.64 -78.35 16.53
CA ILE A 143 -2.49 -78.66 17.40
C ILE A 143 -2.96 -79.00 18.81
N ARG A 144 -3.83 -78.19 19.40
CA ARG A 144 -4.32 -78.35 20.78
C ARG A 144 -5.08 -79.66 20.98
N THR A 145 -5.88 -80.06 19.99
CA THR A 145 -6.68 -81.29 20.03
C THR A 145 -5.91 -82.54 19.61
N GLY A 146 -4.72 -82.38 19.00
CA GLY A 146 -3.97 -83.48 18.41
C GLY A 146 -4.71 -84.18 17.26
N SER A 147 -5.66 -83.48 16.61
CA SER A 147 -6.56 -84.05 15.60
C SER A 147 -5.92 -84.23 14.21
N VAL A 148 -4.71 -83.72 14.02
CA VAL A 148 -4.00 -83.74 12.74
C VAL A 148 -2.60 -84.35 12.88
N ASN A 149 -2.16 -85.08 11.86
CA ASN A 149 -0.78 -85.51 11.73
C ASN A 149 0.10 -84.40 11.10
N ALA A 150 1.41 -84.64 11.03
CA ALA A 150 2.36 -83.65 10.50
C ALA A 150 2.06 -83.22 9.05
N ALA A 151 1.61 -84.14 8.18
CA ALA A 151 1.28 -83.84 6.79
C ALA A 151 0.00 -82.99 6.66
N GLN A 152 -1.02 -83.28 7.46
CA GLN A 152 -2.25 -82.50 7.54
C GLN A 152 -1.99 -81.10 8.12
N LEU A 153 -1.17 -81.01 9.16
CA LEU A 153 -0.74 -79.72 9.74
C LEU A 153 0.02 -78.88 8.71
N ALA A 154 0.96 -79.48 7.97
CA ALA A 154 1.69 -78.79 6.91
C ALA A 154 0.75 -78.26 5.81
N THR A 155 -0.30 -79.01 5.47
CA THR A 155 -1.32 -78.59 4.49
C THR A 155 -2.10 -77.38 4.98
N LEU A 156 -2.53 -77.36 6.25
CA LEU A 156 -3.23 -76.22 6.85
C LEU A 156 -2.34 -74.96 6.85
N ILE A 157 -1.07 -75.13 7.23
CA ILE A 157 -0.11 -74.02 7.28
C ILE A 157 0.21 -73.49 5.88
N ASN A 158 0.43 -74.35 4.89
CA ASN A 158 0.65 -73.91 3.51
C ASN A 158 -0.55 -73.12 2.98
N SER A 159 -1.79 -73.53 3.30
CA SER A 159 -2.97 -72.75 2.96
C SER A 159 -2.95 -71.34 3.58
N ALA A 160 -2.50 -71.20 4.83
CA ALA A 160 -2.37 -69.88 5.46
C ALA A 160 -1.25 -69.02 4.83
N LEU A 161 -0.09 -69.62 4.58
CA LEU A 161 1.08 -68.95 4.00
C LEU A 161 0.85 -68.51 2.54
N ASP A 162 0.44 -69.45 1.69
CA ASP A 162 0.39 -69.25 0.23
C ASP A 162 -0.86 -68.50 -0.22
N THR A 163 -1.96 -68.62 0.54
CA THR A 163 -3.25 -68.03 0.16
C THR A 163 -3.45 -66.68 0.83
N GLU A 164 -3.51 -66.62 2.17
CA GLU A 164 -3.89 -65.37 2.84
C GLU A 164 -2.69 -64.48 3.09
N LEU A 165 -1.61 -65.01 3.67
CA LEU A 165 -0.47 -64.20 4.08
C LEU A 165 0.25 -63.56 2.89
N ALA A 166 0.58 -64.35 1.85
CA ALA A 166 1.22 -63.84 0.64
C ALA A 166 0.33 -62.85 -0.14
N ARG A 167 -0.99 -63.01 -0.12
CA ARG A 167 -1.91 -62.01 -0.70
C ARG A 167 -1.95 -60.75 0.15
N LEU A 168 -1.97 -60.87 1.47
CA LEU A 168 -2.05 -59.73 2.37
C LEU A 168 -0.85 -58.78 2.22
N PHE A 169 0.37 -59.30 2.01
CA PHE A 169 1.54 -58.46 1.67
C PHE A 169 1.30 -57.60 0.42
N ARG A 170 0.83 -58.22 -0.67
CA ARG A 170 0.54 -57.54 -1.94
C ARG A 170 -0.62 -56.57 -1.83
N THR A 171 -1.73 -56.97 -1.23
CA THR A 171 -2.90 -56.11 -1.04
C THR A 171 -2.56 -54.89 -0.18
N LEU A 172 -1.75 -55.04 0.87
CA LEU A 172 -1.27 -53.89 1.63
C LEU A 172 -0.36 -52.99 0.79
N ALA A 173 0.49 -53.55 -0.07
CA ALA A 173 1.29 -52.76 -1.00
C ALA A 173 0.41 -51.93 -1.94
N ASP A 174 -0.65 -52.53 -2.47
CA ASP A 174 -1.57 -51.91 -3.42
C ASP A 174 -2.48 -50.86 -2.76
N GLU A 175 -3.18 -51.22 -1.68
CA GLU A 175 -4.05 -50.30 -0.92
C GLU A 175 -3.25 -49.13 -0.33
N GLY A 176 -2.01 -49.40 0.07
CA GLY A 176 -1.07 -48.41 0.56
C GLY A 176 -0.34 -47.62 -0.51
N GLN A 177 -0.54 -47.97 -1.78
CA GLN A 177 0.16 -47.38 -2.92
C GLN A 177 1.67 -47.36 -2.68
N LEU A 178 2.22 -48.41 -2.07
CA LEU A 178 3.63 -48.49 -1.75
C LEU A 178 4.47 -48.39 -3.03
N SER A 179 3.98 -48.88 -4.16
CA SER A 179 4.65 -48.80 -5.47
C SER A 179 4.84 -47.36 -6.00
N THR A 180 4.07 -46.38 -5.51
CA THR A 180 4.15 -44.96 -5.89
C THR A 180 5.32 -44.22 -5.21
N VAL A 181 6.42 -44.92 -4.97
CA VAL A 181 7.60 -44.36 -4.31
C VAL A 181 8.19 -43.23 -5.17
N GLY A 182 8.13 -41.99 -4.68
CA GLY A 182 8.67 -40.81 -5.39
C GLY A 182 10.19 -40.77 -5.53
N THR A 183 10.91 -41.77 -4.98
CA THR A 183 12.37 -41.87 -5.04
C THR A 183 12.80 -43.02 -5.95
N ALA A 184 13.80 -42.76 -6.78
CA ALA A 184 14.44 -43.77 -7.62
C ALA A 184 14.78 -45.04 -6.83
N GLY A 185 14.51 -46.21 -7.42
CA GLY A 185 14.79 -47.52 -6.81
C GLY A 185 13.81 -48.00 -5.73
N GLY A 186 12.76 -47.22 -5.42
CA GLY A 186 11.71 -47.64 -4.48
C GLY A 186 10.83 -48.77 -5.00
N GLY A 187 10.49 -48.77 -6.29
CA GLY A 187 9.66 -49.82 -6.91
C GLY A 187 10.24 -51.24 -6.75
N PRO A 188 11.52 -51.48 -7.10
CA PRO A 188 12.19 -52.76 -6.84
C PRO A 188 12.14 -53.19 -5.37
N LEU A 189 12.27 -52.24 -4.44
CA LEU A 189 12.25 -52.53 -3.00
C LEU A 189 10.86 -52.99 -2.54
N VAL A 190 9.81 -52.32 -3.01
CA VAL A 190 8.42 -52.73 -2.74
C VAL A 190 8.19 -54.13 -3.29
N ARG A 191 8.46 -54.37 -4.58
CA ARG A 191 8.28 -55.68 -5.21
C ARG A 191 9.03 -56.79 -4.46
N LEU A 192 10.28 -56.55 -4.11
CA LEU A 192 11.09 -57.52 -3.37
C LEU A 192 10.45 -57.89 -2.02
N THR A 193 9.92 -56.91 -1.29
CA THR A 193 9.31 -57.14 0.03
C THR A 193 7.89 -57.70 -0.02
N SER A 194 7.04 -57.19 -0.92
CA SER A 194 5.60 -57.50 -0.95
C SER A 194 5.25 -58.69 -1.84
N GLU A 195 6.11 -59.03 -2.80
CA GLU A 195 5.88 -60.09 -3.78
C GLU A 195 6.94 -61.18 -3.64
N THR A 196 8.19 -60.86 -3.93
CA THR A 196 9.25 -61.86 -4.13
C THR A 196 9.60 -62.57 -2.82
N MET A 197 10.00 -61.86 -1.76
CA MET A 197 10.36 -62.50 -0.48
C MET A 197 9.15 -63.07 0.25
N ALA A 198 8.03 -62.35 0.24
CA ALA A 198 6.78 -62.77 0.88
C ALA A 198 6.28 -64.11 0.35
N HIS A 199 6.37 -64.34 -0.97
CA HIS A 199 5.93 -65.58 -1.60
C HIS A 199 7.04 -66.64 -1.70
N ASN A 200 8.27 -66.27 -2.11
CA ASN A 200 9.29 -67.26 -2.45
C ASN A 200 9.97 -67.87 -1.22
N LEU A 201 10.14 -67.13 -0.11
CA LEU A 201 10.81 -67.66 1.08
C LEU A 201 10.08 -68.85 1.74
N PRO A 202 8.75 -68.81 1.96
CA PRO A 202 8.01 -69.97 2.47
C PRO A 202 8.13 -71.19 1.54
N GLU A 203 8.16 -70.91 0.23
CA GLU A 203 8.16 -71.91 -0.82
C GLU A 203 9.50 -72.60 -1.01
N VAL A 204 10.61 -71.87 -0.83
CA VAL A 204 11.95 -72.48 -0.66
C VAL A 204 11.94 -73.46 0.50
N GLY A 205 11.24 -73.12 1.59
CA GLY A 205 11.07 -73.99 2.75
C GLY A 205 10.31 -75.30 2.48
N ARG A 206 9.49 -75.40 1.41
CA ARG A 206 8.78 -76.65 1.07
C ARG A 206 9.72 -77.78 0.69
N MET A 207 10.91 -77.45 0.20
CA MET A 207 11.94 -78.44 -0.11
C MET A 207 12.20 -79.35 1.09
N PHE A 208 12.27 -78.81 2.31
CA PHE A 208 12.45 -79.61 3.51
C PHE A 208 11.27 -80.55 3.78
N THR A 209 10.05 -80.07 3.64
CA THR A 209 8.86 -80.90 3.85
C THR A 209 8.73 -82.03 2.82
N THR A 210 9.39 -81.93 1.67
CA THR A 210 9.49 -82.99 0.66
C THR A 210 10.66 -83.94 0.93
N ILE A 211 11.86 -83.41 1.21
CA ILE A 211 13.08 -84.22 1.36
C ILE A 211 13.05 -85.03 2.66
N LEU A 212 12.57 -84.46 3.75
CA LEU A 212 12.65 -85.06 5.08
C LEU A 212 11.94 -86.42 5.19
N PRO A 213 10.66 -86.58 4.76
CA PRO A 213 10.00 -87.87 4.82
C PRO A 213 10.65 -88.92 3.89
N ILE A 214 11.20 -88.48 2.75
CA ILE A 214 11.88 -89.37 1.80
C ILE A 214 13.16 -89.93 2.41
N LEU A 215 13.95 -89.09 3.10
CA LEU A 215 15.17 -89.52 3.78
C LEU A 215 14.86 -90.49 4.91
N ASP A 216 13.86 -90.18 5.74
CA ASP A 216 13.47 -91.01 6.88
C ASP A 216 13.02 -92.42 6.43
N THR A 217 12.16 -92.47 5.40
CA THR A 217 11.71 -93.75 4.83
C THR A 217 12.83 -94.54 4.16
N ALA A 218 13.76 -93.89 3.43
CA ALA A 218 14.88 -94.56 2.78
C ALA A 218 15.88 -95.15 3.79
N LEU A 219 16.16 -94.42 4.87
CA LEU A 219 17.04 -94.89 5.96
C LEU A 219 16.40 -96.04 6.75
N ALA A 220 15.08 -96.00 6.98
CA ALA A 220 14.37 -97.03 7.73
C ALA A 220 14.16 -98.34 6.94
N ALA A 221 13.93 -98.26 5.62
CA ALA A 221 13.46 -99.42 4.84
C ALA A 221 14.56 -100.15 4.05
N GLN A 222 15.66 -99.51 3.64
CA GLN A 222 16.59 -100.07 2.63
C GLN A 222 18.07 -99.68 2.81
N GLY A 223 18.53 -99.42 4.04
CA GLY A 223 19.92 -99.04 4.29
C GLY A 223 20.35 -97.75 3.56
N GLY A 224 19.40 -96.86 3.25
CA GLY A 224 19.65 -95.58 2.61
C GLY A 224 19.55 -95.54 1.09
N VAL A 225 19.11 -96.60 0.41
CA VAL A 225 18.91 -96.57 -1.06
C VAL A 225 17.63 -95.80 -1.41
N LEU A 226 17.76 -94.75 -2.21
CA LEU A 226 16.62 -93.99 -2.76
C LEU A 226 16.07 -94.64 -4.03
N THR A 227 14.76 -94.74 -4.16
CA THR A 227 14.12 -95.14 -5.42
C THR A 227 14.33 -94.08 -6.52
N GLY A 228 14.15 -94.46 -7.78
CA GLY A 228 14.23 -93.51 -8.90
C GLY A 228 13.23 -92.36 -8.79
N GLU A 229 12.02 -92.65 -8.30
CA GLU A 229 10.96 -91.67 -8.03
C GLU A 229 11.36 -90.72 -6.89
N GLN A 230 11.78 -91.26 -5.74
CA GLN A 230 12.24 -90.46 -4.60
C GLN A 230 13.39 -89.52 -4.98
N ARG A 231 14.36 -90.00 -5.78
CA ARG A 231 15.47 -89.17 -6.26
C ARG A 231 14.99 -88.08 -7.22
N ALA A 232 14.00 -88.37 -8.06
CA ALA A 232 13.39 -87.38 -8.95
C ALA A 232 12.64 -86.30 -8.15
N ASP A 233 11.89 -86.68 -7.11
CA ASP A 233 11.16 -85.74 -6.25
C ASP A 233 12.10 -84.79 -5.50
N ILE A 234 13.18 -85.31 -4.90
CA ILE A 234 14.21 -84.49 -4.26
C ILE A 234 14.83 -83.54 -5.29
N ARG A 235 15.17 -84.03 -6.49
CA ARG A 235 15.78 -83.20 -7.54
C ARG A 235 14.84 -82.07 -7.97
N ASN A 236 13.56 -82.36 -8.16
CA ASN A 236 12.55 -81.37 -8.54
C ASN A 236 12.35 -80.33 -7.43
N ALA A 237 12.32 -80.76 -6.16
CA ALA A 237 12.21 -79.86 -5.01
C ALA A 237 13.42 -78.91 -4.90
N VAL A 238 14.64 -79.44 -5.06
CA VAL A 238 15.88 -78.63 -5.07
C VAL A 238 15.91 -77.67 -6.25
N ALA A 239 15.55 -78.13 -7.45
CA ALA A 239 15.52 -77.28 -8.64
C ALA A 239 14.53 -76.11 -8.48
N ARG A 240 13.34 -76.38 -7.91
CA ARG A 240 12.36 -75.33 -7.62
C ARG A 240 12.86 -74.35 -6.57
N ALA A 241 13.49 -74.83 -5.50
CA ALA A 241 14.05 -73.98 -4.46
C ALA A 241 15.21 -73.10 -4.97
N ARG A 242 16.07 -73.63 -5.85
CA ARG A 242 17.12 -72.87 -6.54
C ARG A 242 16.52 -71.75 -7.38
N GLN A 243 15.53 -72.05 -8.22
CA GLN A 243 14.84 -71.03 -9.05
C GLN A 243 14.25 -69.88 -8.20
N LEU A 244 13.54 -70.22 -7.12
CA LEU A 244 12.93 -69.23 -6.23
C LEU A 244 13.99 -68.37 -5.50
N THR A 245 15.13 -68.97 -5.15
CA THR A 245 16.28 -68.27 -4.54
C THR A 245 16.93 -67.34 -5.56
N ASP A 246 17.13 -67.77 -6.80
CA ASP A 246 17.69 -66.95 -7.87
C ASP A 246 16.79 -65.73 -8.19
N GLU A 247 15.47 -65.88 -8.06
CA GLU A 247 14.53 -64.75 -8.15
C GLU A 247 14.74 -63.72 -7.01
N ILE A 248 14.88 -64.18 -5.76
CA ILE A 248 15.18 -63.32 -4.61
C ILE A 248 16.54 -62.62 -4.78
N GLU A 249 17.58 -63.35 -5.21
CA GLU A 249 18.91 -62.78 -5.44
C GLU A 249 18.91 -61.72 -6.54
N ARG A 250 18.21 -61.97 -7.65
CA ARG A 250 18.08 -61.01 -8.76
C ARG A 250 17.36 -59.74 -8.34
N ASP A 251 16.24 -59.86 -7.63
CA ASP A 251 15.50 -58.68 -7.16
C ASP A 251 16.27 -57.93 -6.06
N GLY A 252 16.98 -58.64 -5.17
CA GLY A 252 17.89 -58.05 -4.20
C GLY A 252 19.02 -57.25 -4.85
N ALA A 253 19.65 -57.80 -5.90
CA ALA A 253 20.65 -57.09 -6.69
C ALA A 253 20.06 -55.88 -7.43
N SER A 254 18.81 -55.98 -7.91
CA SER A 254 18.07 -54.85 -8.51
C SER A 254 17.89 -53.71 -7.51
N VAL A 255 17.54 -54.01 -6.25
CA VAL A 255 17.46 -53.02 -5.17
C VAL A 255 18.83 -52.38 -4.90
N LEU A 256 19.89 -53.16 -4.73
CA LEU A 256 21.24 -52.64 -4.42
C LEU A 256 21.88 -51.84 -5.55
N SER A 257 21.45 -52.07 -6.80
CA SER A 257 21.86 -51.28 -7.96
C SER A 257 21.06 -49.98 -8.08
N ALA A 258 19.75 -50.02 -7.84
CA ALA A 258 18.88 -48.85 -7.88
C ALA A 258 19.01 -47.93 -6.66
N ARG A 259 19.46 -48.47 -5.52
CA ARG A 259 19.69 -47.77 -4.24
C ARG A 259 21.07 -48.08 -3.66
N PRO A 260 22.14 -47.43 -4.18
CA PRO A 260 23.49 -47.62 -3.65
C PRO A 260 23.62 -47.23 -2.17
N ASP A 261 22.77 -46.32 -1.69
CA ASP A 261 22.68 -45.87 -0.30
C ASP A 261 22.28 -46.98 0.68
N LEU A 262 21.59 -48.03 0.21
CA LEU A 262 21.17 -49.17 1.04
C LEU A 262 22.23 -50.28 1.14
N ARG A 263 23.30 -50.22 0.34
CA ARG A 263 24.37 -51.25 0.34
C ARG A 263 25.01 -51.48 1.71
N PRO A 264 25.33 -50.46 2.53
CA PRO A 264 25.93 -50.68 3.84
C PRO A 264 25.04 -51.50 4.78
N THR A 265 23.72 -51.38 4.63
CA THR A 265 22.74 -52.07 5.48
C THR A 265 22.40 -53.46 4.95
N LEU A 266 22.30 -53.62 3.63
CA LEU A 266 21.71 -54.81 3.02
C LEU A 266 22.72 -55.79 2.38
N ALA A 267 23.89 -55.33 1.94
CA ALA A 267 24.81 -56.16 1.16
C ALA A 267 25.31 -57.39 1.96
N GLN A 268 25.69 -57.20 3.22
CA GLN A 268 26.19 -58.30 4.05
C GLN A 268 25.11 -59.33 4.41
N PRO A 269 23.90 -58.93 4.87
CA PRO A 269 22.81 -59.87 5.12
C PRO A 269 22.44 -60.71 3.90
N TYR A 270 22.39 -60.10 2.71
CA TYR A 270 22.15 -60.83 1.46
C TYR A 270 23.26 -61.82 1.16
N ALA A 271 24.53 -61.40 1.27
CA ALA A 271 25.65 -62.30 1.01
C ALA A 271 25.64 -63.52 1.94
N VAL A 272 25.31 -63.33 3.22
CA VAL A 272 25.18 -64.43 4.18
C VAL A 272 24.01 -65.35 3.83
N ALA A 273 22.82 -64.79 3.55
CA ALA A 273 21.65 -65.58 3.19
C ALA A 273 21.89 -66.41 1.91
N THR A 274 22.48 -65.79 0.90
CA THR A 274 22.89 -66.44 -0.36
C THR A 274 23.89 -67.55 -0.10
N GLN A 275 24.96 -67.28 0.64
CA GLN A 275 26.01 -68.28 0.88
C GLN A 275 25.45 -69.51 1.61
N GLN A 276 24.69 -69.31 2.69
CA GLN A 276 24.12 -70.41 3.45
C GLN A 276 23.11 -71.22 2.64
N THR A 277 22.33 -70.54 1.77
CA THR A 277 21.39 -71.24 0.89
C THR A 277 22.12 -72.09 -0.15
N ARG A 278 23.26 -71.62 -0.67
CA ARG A 278 24.13 -72.42 -1.57
C ARG A 278 24.75 -73.60 -0.84
N ASP A 279 25.30 -73.39 0.35
CA ASP A 279 25.88 -74.46 1.18
C ASP A 279 24.85 -75.58 1.45
N LEU A 280 23.60 -75.20 1.72
CA LEU A 280 22.48 -76.12 1.87
C LEU A 280 22.18 -76.91 0.59
N PHE A 281 22.09 -76.24 -0.57
CA PHE A 281 21.83 -76.93 -1.84
C PHE A 281 22.97 -77.88 -2.21
N ASP A 282 24.22 -77.46 -2.03
CA ASP A 282 25.39 -78.28 -2.30
C ASP A 282 25.45 -79.48 -1.34
N PHE A 283 25.07 -79.30 -0.07
CA PHE A 283 24.95 -80.40 0.87
C PHE A 283 23.90 -81.43 0.41
N VAL A 284 22.70 -81.00 0.03
CA VAL A 284 21.65 -81.91 -0.47
C VAL A 284 22.11 -82.61 -1.75
N GLU A 285 22.79 -81.89 -2.64
CA GLU A 285 23.26 -82.46 -3.91
C GLU A 285 24.35 -83.52 -3.70
N GLU A 286 25.40 -83.18 -2.94
CA GLU A 286 26.56 -84.04 -2.71
C GLU A 286 26.28 -85.20 -1.75
N ARG A 287 25.44 -84.98 -0.72
CA ARG A 287 25.19 -85.98 0.34
C ARG A 287 23.90 -86.76 0.18
N THR A 288 22.97 -86.30 -0.66
CA THR A 288 21.68 -86.98 -0.86
C THR A 288 21.44 -87.39 -2.30
N LEU A 289 21.66 -86.52 -3.28
CA LEU A 289 21.31 -86.80 -4.68
C LEU A 289 22.37 -87.56 -5.48
N LYS A 290 23.66 -87.32 -5.23
CA LYS A 290 24.77 -88.00 -5.93
C LYS A 290 25.04 -89.43 -5.42
N PRO A 291 25.09 -89.70 -4.10
CA PRO A 291 25.41 -91.04 -3.60
C PRO A 291 24.38 -92.09 -4.06
N GLN A 292 24.81 -93.34 -4.21
CA GLN A 292 23.88 -94.46 -4.45
C GLN A 292 23.13 -94.86 -3.16
N GLN A 293 23.83 -94.81 -2.02
CA GLN A 293 23.29 -95.00 -0.67
C GLN A 293 23.43 -93.69 0.12
N VAL A 294 22.34 -93.24 0.70
CA VAL A 294 22.27 -92.02 1.52
C VAL A 294 22.49 -92.40 2.98
N THR A 295 23.50 -91.80 3.60
CA THR A 295 23.76 -91.92 5.05
C THR A 295 23.42 -90.64 5.80
N THR A 296 22.93 -89.62 5.08
CA THR A 296 22.61 -88.30 5.62
C THR A 296 21.43 -88.41 6.57
N THR A 297 21.68 -88.13 7.85
CA THR A 297 20.63 -88.16 8.87
C THR A 297 19.82 -86.87 8.89
N PHE A 298 18.64 -86.94 9.50
CA PHE A 298 17.81 -85.76 9.81
C PHE A 298 18.62 -84.64 10.47
N GLN A 299 19.39 -84.99 11.50
CA GLN A 299 20.17 -84.02 12.28
C GLN A 299 21.24 -83.35 11.42
N GLN A 300 21.95 -84.10 10.58
CA GLN A 300 22.99 -83.53 9.71
C GLN A 300 22.41 -82.55 8.69
N LEU A 301 21.24 -82.85 8.12
CA LEU A 301 20.56 -81.91 7.22
C LEU A 301 20.07 -80.67 7.98
N LEU A 302 19.55 -80.84 9.19
CA LEU A 302 19.15 -79.72 10.04
C LEU A 302 20.33 -78.83 10.42
N ASP A 303 21.51 -79.38 10.71
CA ASP A 303 22.68 -78.59 11.11
C ASP A 303 23.10 -77.60 10.00
N VAL A 304 22.97 -77.99 8.72
CA VAL A 304 23.23 -77.11 7.57
C VAL A 304 22.04 -76.18 7.26
N ALA A 305 20.81 -76.63 7.52
CA ALA A 305 19.61 -75.83 7.31
C ALA A 305 19.39 -74.73 8.36
N ASN A 306 19.73 -75.01 9.61
CA ASN A 306 19.52 -74.15 10.77
C ASN A 306 20.08 -72.72 10.60
N PRO A 307 21.29 -72.49 10.06
CA PRO A 307 21.78 -71.14 9.84
C PRO A 307 21.06 -70.42 8.68
N THR A 308 20.65 -71.15 7.63
CA THR A 308 20.07 -70.60 6.39
C THR A 308 18.79 -69.81 6.65
N LEU A 309 17.92 -70.38 7.49
CA LEU A 309 16.60 -69.85 7.78
C LEU A 309 16.64 -68.45 8.45
N PRO A 310 17.31 -68.29 9.60
CA PRO A 310 17.49 -66.99 10.24
C PRO A 310 18.15 -65.96 9.33
N ALA A 311 19.11 -66.34 8.47
CA ALA A 311 19.75 -65.38 7.57
C ALA A 311 18.80 -64.87 6.48
N GLN A 312 17.99 -65.74 5.89
CA GLN A 312 16.99 -65.34 4.90
C GLN A 312 15.97 -64.35 5.48
N TYR A 313 15.44 -64.64 6.67
CA TYR A 313 14.48 -63.75 7.33
C TYR A 313 15.13 -62.48 7.89
N ARG A 314 16.39 -62.54 8.31
CA ARG A 314 17.16 -61.33 8.67
C ARG A 314 17.34 -60.42 7.45
N ALA A 315 17.65 -60.98 6.28
CA ALA A 315 17.71 -60.20 5.05
C ALA A 315 16.33 -59.60 4.73
N PHE A 316 15.24 -60.35 4.90
CA PHE A 316 13.88 -59.86 4.68
C PHE A 316 13.51 -58.70 5.63
N ASP A 317 13.69 -58.87 6.94
CA ASP A 317 13.42 -57.83 7.96
C ASP A 317 14.23 -56.55 7.70
N LEU A 318 15.52 -56.67 7.37
CA LEU A 318 16.32 -55.49 7.02
C LEU A 318 15.85 -54.83 5.73
N THR A 319 15.31 -55.60 4.78
CA THR A 319 14.74 -55.06 3.54
C THR A 319 13.46 -54.27 3.84
N THR A 320 12.58 -54.76 4.72
CA THR A 320 11.36 -54.05 5.10
C THR A 320 11.64 -52.85 6.00
N GLN A 321 12.67 -52.91 6.85
CA GLN A 321 13.19 -51.74 7.57
C GLN A 321 13.73 -50.68 6.60
N ALA A 322 14.51 -51.09 5.59
CA ALA A 322 14.99 -50.18 4.54
C ALA A 322 13.82 -49.54 3.78
N LEU A 323 12.77 -50.29 3.48
CA LEU A 323 11.56 -49.76 2.85
C LEU A 323 10.90 -48.67 3.71
N ARG A 324 10.73 -48.91 5.01
CA ARG A 324 10.23 -47.89 5.96
C ARG A 324 11.15 -46.68 5.99
N GLN A 325 12.47 -46.88 6.00
CA GLN A 325 13.44 -45.79 6.00
C GLN A 325 13.28 -44.89 4.77
N VAL A 326 13.09 -45.47 3.58
CA VAL A 326 12.82 -44.70 2.35
C VAL A 326 11.57 -43.83 2.50
N PHE A 327 10.48 -44.37 3.02
CA PHE A 327 9.26 -43.59 3.22
C PHE A 327 9.42 -42.52 4.31
N THR A 328 10.15 -42.79 5.39
CA THR A 328 10.46 -41.77 6.41
C THR A 328 11.28 -40.62 5.83
N GLN A 329 12.27 -40.92 4.98
CA GLN A 329 13.08 -39.92 4.30
C GLN A 329 12.22 -39.05 3.37
N GLN A 330 11.29 -39.64 2.62
CA GLN A 330 10.35 -38.91 1.78
C GLN A 330 9.43 -37.99 2.59
N ARG A 331 8.86 -38.51 3.69
CA ARG A 331 8.04 -37.72 4.61
C ARG A 331 8.82 -36.52 5.13
N ASP A 332 10.07 -36.72 5.56
CA ASP A 332 10.89 -35.67 6.15
C ASP A 332 11.32 -34.62 5.12
N GLN A 333 11.58 -35.03 3.88
CA GLN A 333 11.79 -34.11 2.76
C GLN A 333 10.53 -33.28 2.47
N ALA A 334 9.35 -33.91 2.39
CA ALA A 334 8.08 -33.21 2.18
C ALA A 334 7.76 -32.24 3.34
N LYS A 335 8.00 -32.67 4.59
CA LYS A 335 7.87 -31.82 5.78
C LYS A 335 8.81 -30.62 5.73
N THR A 336 10.07 -30.83 5.34
CA THR A 336 11.05 -29.74 5.20
C THR A 336 10.61 -28.74 4.13
N LYS A 337 10.12 -29.21 2.97
CA LYS A 337 9.54 -28.34 1.93
C LYS A 337 8.37 -27.51 2.49
N LEU A 338 7.44 -28.12 3.24
CA LEU A 338 6.32 -27.41 3.86
C LEU A 338 6.77 -26.33 4.85
N ILE A 339 7.77 -26.62 5.69
CA ILE A 339 8.34 -25.65 6.63
C ILE A 339 8.98 -24.48 5.87
N LEU A 340 9.78 -24.75 4.84
CA LEU A 340 10.41 -23.70 4.03
C LEU A 340 9.37 -22.84 3.30
N LEU A 341 8.32 -23.45 2.74
CA LEU A 341 7.21 -22.71 2.13
C LEU A 341 6.51 -21.83 3.17
N ALA A 342 6.21 -22.34 4.37
CA ALA A 342 5.59 -21.56 5.45
C ALA A 342 6.46 -20.39 5.93
N LEU A 343 7.77 -20.55 5.98
CA LEU A 343 8.69 -19.44 6.30
C LEU A 343 8.72 -18.40 5.18
N LEU A 344 8.76 -18.84 3.92
CA LEU A 344 8.73 -17.95 2.76
C LEU A 344 7.41 -17.16 2.69
N THR A 345 6.27 -17.80 2.97
CA THR A 345 4.98 -17.11 3.01
C THR A 345 4.94 -16.05 4.08
N LEU A 346 5.50 -16.34 5.27
CA LEU A 346 5.55 -15.40 6.38
C LEU A 346 6.42 -14.17 6.04
N VAL A 347 7.58 -14.39 5.41
CA VAL A 347 8.45 -13.30 4.95
C VAL A 347 7.72 -12.46 3.89
N LEU A 348 7.09 -13.08 2.88
CA LEU A 348 6.42 -12.33 1.83
C LEU A 348 5.17 -11.60 2.33
N ALA A 349 4.43 -12.20 3.26
CA ALA A 349 3.32 -11.53 3.95
C ALA A 349 3.81 -10.30 4.73
N ALA A 350 4.95 -10.40 5.44
CA ALA A 350 5.54 -9.25 6.12
C ALA A 350 5.91 -8.14 5.14
N VAL A 351 6.53 -8.48 3.99
CA VAL A 351 6.85 -7.53 2.91
C VAL A 351 5.60 -6.83 2.39
N ILE A 352 4.54 -7.59 2.07
CA ILE A 352 3.25 -7.04 1.61
C ILE A 352 2.66 -6.08 2.66
N VAL A 353 2.68 -6.45 3.95
CA VAL A 353 2.20 -5.58 5.04
C VAL A 353 3.01 -4.28 5.14
N THR A 354 4.33 -4.33 5.01
CA THR A 354 5.16 -3.12 4.96
C THR A 354 4.86 -2.23 3.75
N LEU A 355 4.65 -2.82 2.56
CA LEU A 355 4.29 -2.07 1.36
C LEU A 355 2.91 -1.43 1.48
N LEU A 356 1.92 -2.15 2.00
CA LEU A 356 0.59 -1.60 2.26
C LEU A 356 0.66 -0.44 3.25
N ARG A 357 1.43 -0.57 4.34
CA ARG A 357 1.65 0.55 5.29
C ARG A 357 2.29 1.76 4.59
N ALA A 358 3.26 1.55 3.71
CA ALA A 358 3.89 2.63 2.95
C ALA A 358 2.89 3.32 2.00
N VAL A 359 2.06 2.55 1.29
CA VAL A 359 0.98 3.09 0.44
C VAL A 359 -0.03 3.87 1.26
N THR A 360 -0.50 3.33 2.39
CA THR A 360 -1.43 4.03 3.30
C THR A 360 -0.83 5.35 3.78
N ALA A 361 0.44 5.35 4.19
CA ALA A 361 1.12 6.57 4.62
C ALA A 361 1.22 7.61 3.48
N SER A 362 1.49 7.16 2.24
CA SER A 362 1.56 8.02 1.05
C SER A 362 0.24 8.72 0.70
N ILE A 363 -0.89 8.19 1.17
CA ILE A 363 -2.23 8.73 0.94
C ILE A 363 -2.69 9.56 2.14
N LEU A 364 -2.58 9.01 3.34
CA LEU A 364 -3.16 9.58 4.55
C LEU A 364 -2.40 10.83 5.01
N GLN A 365 -1.09 10.92 4.80
CA GLN A 365 -0.32 12.12 5.17
C GLN A 365 -0.68 13.34 4.31
N PRO A 366 -0.66 13.29 2.96
CA PRO A 366 -1.10 14.43 2.14
C PRO A 366 -2.55 14.84 2.40
N LEU A 367 -3.46 13.88 2.60
CA LEU A 367 -4.84 14.19 2.97
C LEU A 367 -4.93 14.96 4.28
N ARG A 368 -4.20 14.56 5.32
CA ARG A 368 -4.16 15.31 6.59
C ARG A 368 -3.61 16.74 6.41
N HIS A 369 -2.60 16.92 5.56
CA HIS A 369 -2.07 18.25 5.24
C HIS A 369 -3.11 19.12 4.52
N LEU A 370 -3.81 18.56 3.53
CA LEU A 370 -4.91 19.22 2.83
C LEU A 370 -6.04 19.59 3.80
N THR A 371 -6.49 18.66 4.64
CA THR A 371 -7.56 18.94 5.63
C THR A 371 -7.19 20.09 6.56
N ARG A 372 -5.96 20.09 7.10
CA ARG A 372 -5.50 21.18 7.97
C ARG A 372 -5.39 22.49 7.20
N ALA A 373 -4.81 22.48 6.01
CA ALA A 373 -4.69 23.69 5.19
C ALA A 373 -6.06 24.26 4.82
N SER A 374 -7.04 23.42 4.47
CA SER A 374 -8.42 23.84 4.23
C SER A 374 -9.07 24.48 5.46
N GLN A 375 -8.79 23.98 6.67
CA GLN A 375 -9.27 24.59 7.92
C GLN A 375 -8.66 25.98 8.16
N HIS A 376 -7.37 26.15 7.88
CA HIS A 376 -6.73 27.47 7.94
C HIS A 376 -7.32 28.43 6.91
N LEU A 377 -7.50 27.97 5.67
CA LEU A 377 -8.10 28.74 4.60
C LEU A 377 -9.54 29.17 4.92
N SER A 378 -10.35 28.28 5.50
CA SER A 378 -11.72 28.62 5.92
C SER A 378 -11.77 29.63 7.07
N ASN A 379 -10.70 29.70 7.87
CA ASN A 379 -10.57 30.67 8.97
C ASN A 379 -9.99 32.02 8.50
N GLY A 380 -9.81 32.22 7.19
CA GLY A 380 -9.33 33.48 6.60
C GLY A 380 -7.80 33.59 6.49
N ASP A 381 -7.05 32.52 6.77
CA ASP A 381 -5.61 32.46 6.51
C ASP A 381 -5.36 32.02 5.06
N PHE A 382 -5.20 32.99 4.15
CA PHE A 382 -4.95 32.75 2.73
C PHE A 382 -3.47 32.53 2.39
N ASP A 383 -2.56 32.57 3.38
CA ASP A 383 -1.13 32.37 3.18
C ASP A 383 -0.72 30.88 3.26
N VAL A 384 -1.67 30.01 3.61
CA VAL A 384 -1.45 28.57 3.78
C VAL A 384 -1.14 27.86 2.45
N LYS A 385 -0.11 26.99 2.46
CA LYS A 385 0.28 26.18 1.31
C LYS A 385 0.40 24.69 1.66
N VAL A 386 -0.06 23.85 0.75
CA VAL A 386 0.09 22.39 0.84
C VAL A 386 1.32 21.94 0.04
N PRO A 387 2.24 21.15 0.64
CA PRO A 387 3.40 20.63 -0.07
C PRO A 387 2.98 19.59 -1.12
N VAL A 388 3.23 19.88 -2.40
CA VAL A 388 2.96 18.97 -3.52
C VAL A 388 4.18 18.08 -3.77
N ARG A 389 4.13 16.83 -3.30
CA ARG A 389 5.24 15.87 -3.43
C ARG A 389 4.96 14.71 -4.40
N SER A 390 3.69 14.49 -4.72
CA SER A 390 3.24 13.40 -5.59
C SER A 390 2.81 13.94 -6.97
N ARG A 391 2.85 13.09 -8.00
CA ARG A 391 2.34 13.34 -9.34
C ARG A 391 1.02 12.61 -9.62
N ASP A 392 0.40 12.07 -8.58
CA ASP A 392 -0.89 11.37 -8.61
C ASP A 392 -2.07 12.33 -8.36
N GLU A 393 -3.26 11.76 -8.15
CA GLU A 393 -4.49 12.52 -7.90
C GLU A 393 -4.38 13.47 -6.69
N LEU A 394 -3.61 13.09 -5.66
CA LEU A 394 -3.38 13.94 -4.48
C LEU A 394 -2.44 15.09 -4.80
N GLY A 395 -1.48 14.87 -5.70
CA GLY A 395 -0.61 15.91 -6.23
C GLY A 395 -1.40 17.00 -6.99
N VAL A 396 -2.29 16.57 -7.89
CA VAL A 396 -3.18 17.48 -8.64
C VAL A 396 -4.09 18.24 -7.68
N LEU A 397 -4.70 17.56 -6.70
CA LEU A 397 -5.55 18.19 -5.70
C LEU A 397 -4.80 19.25 -4.88
N GLY A 398 -3.56 18.97 -4.48
CA GLY A 398 -2.69 19.93 -3.78
C GLY A 398 -2.36 21.16 -4.62
N GLN A 399 -2.10 21.00 -5.91
CA GLN A 399 -1.87 22.14 -6.82
C GLN A 399 -3.12 23.00 -6.99
N SER A 400 -4.28 22.36 -7.20
CA SER A 400 -5.56 23.06 -7.31
C SER A 400 -5.91 23.83 -6.03
N PHE A 401 -5.67 23.24 -4.86
CA PHE A 401 -5.83 23.91 -3.57
C PHE A 401 -4.95 25.16 -3.46
N ASN A 402 -3.64 25.03 -3.72
CA ASN A 402 -2.71 26.17 -3.63
C ASN A 402 -3.12 27.31 -4.58
N ARG A 403 -3.57 26.99 -5.80
CA ARG A 403 -4.07 27.99 -6.76
C ARG A 403 -5.30 28.73 -6.23
N ALA A 404 -6.24 28.01 -5.60
CA ALA A 404 -7.42 28.63 -5.00
C ALA A 404 -7.04 29.55 -3.83
N ALA A 405 -6.11 29.13 -2.97
CA ALA A 405 -5.60 29.97 -1.88
C ALA A 405 -4.94 31.25 -2.41
N ASP A 406 -4.08 31.14 -3.44
CA ASP A 406 -3.43 32.29 -4.07
C ASP A 406 -4.46 33.26 -4.69
N LEU A 407 -5.51 32.75 -5.35
CA LEU A 407 -6.60 33.58 -5.91
C LEU A 407 -7.39 34.32 -4.82
N LEU A 408 -7.73 33.64 -3.72
CA LEU A 408 -8.43 34.26 -2.60
C LEU A 408 -7.57 35.35 -1.94
N ARG A 409 -6.27 35.10 -1.76
CA ARG A 409 -5.31 36.11 -1.27
C ARG A 409 -5.27 37.34 -2.18
N GLN A 410 -5.19 37.13 -3.50
CA GLN A 410 -5.18 38.25 -4.46
C GLN A 410 -6.47 39.07 -4.39
N ASN A 411 -7.63 38.42 -4.27
CA ASN A 411 -8.90 39.12 -4.08
C ASN A 411 -8.94 39.90 -2.76
N GLN A 412 -8.43 39.35 -1.66
CA GLN A 412 -8.35 40.06 -0.38
C GLN A 412 -7.49 41.33 -0.50
N LEU A 413 -6.30 41.21 -1.09
CA LEU A 413 -5.40 42.35 -1.30
C LEU A 413 -6.04 43.42 -2.20
N LYS A 414 -6.77 43.00 -3.24
CA LYS A 414 -7.52 43.91 -4.12
C LYS A 414 -8.60 44.66 -3.34
N THR A 415 -9.44 43.96 -2.57
CA THR A 415 -10.48 44.58 -1.75
C THR A 415 -9.89 45.52 -0.69
N GLU A 416 -8.75 45.16 -0.10
CA GLU A 416 -8.08 46.03 0.88
C GLU A 416 -7.52 47.29 0.22
N LYS A 417 -6.98 47.19 -1.00
CA LYS A 417 -6.55 48.34 -1.80
C LYS A 417 -7.73 49.24 -2.16
N GLU A 418 -8.82 48.69 -2.70
CA GLU A 418 -10.04 49.43 -3.03
C GLU A 418 -10.60 50.16 -1.80
N ARG A 419 -10.58 49.51 -0.63
CA ARG A 419 -10.98 50.14 0.63
C ARG A 419 -10.07 51.31 1.01
N ARG A 420 -8.75 51.20 0.86
CA ARG A 420 -7.81 52.30 1.14
C ARG A 420 -8.00 53.47 0.18
N GLU A 421 -8.16 53.19 -1.11
CA GLU A 421 -8.44 54.21 -2.13
C GLU A 421 -9.77 54.93 -1.83
N ALA A 422 -10.82 54.20 -1.44
CA ALA A 422 -12.09 54.79 -1.02
C ALA A 422 -11.95 55.66 0.24
N GLN A 423 -11.17 55.22 1.24
CA GLN A 423 -10.90 56.01 2.45
C GLN A 423 -10.13 57.31 2.14
N GLN A 424 -9.16 57.25 1.24
CA GLN A 424 -8.39 58.42 0.82
C GLN A 424 -9.27 59.41 0.06
N LEU A 425 -10.13 58.93 -0.84
CA LEU A 425 -11.11 59.78 -1.53
C LEU A 425 -12.06 60.46 -0.52
N GLN A 426 -12.57 59.73 0.47
CA GLN A 426 -13.41 60.31 1.52
C GLN A 426 -12.68 61.40 2.31
N HIS A 427 -11.40 61.20 2.62
CA HIS A 427 -10.59 62.21 3.30
C HIS A 427 -10.41 63.47 2.46
N ASN A 428 -10.05 63.33 1.18
CA ASN A 428 -9.89 64.44 0.23
C ASN A 428 -11.21 65.22 0.04
N ILE A 429 -12.36 64.52 0.00
CA ILE A 429 -13.68 65.17 -0.03
C ILE A 429 -13.89 66.03 1.23
N GLY A 430 -13.53 65.50 2.40
CA GLY A 430 -13.65 66.24 3.67
C GLY A 430 -12.85 67.54 3.69
N GLU A 431 -11.57 67.49 3.29
CA GLU A 431 -10.70 68.67 3.20
C GLU A 431 -11.22 69.69 2.18
N PHE A 432 -11.69 69.22 1.02
CA PHE A 432 -12.29 70.07 -0.01
C PHE A 432 -13.56 70.79 0.47
N LEU A 433 -14.43 70.10 1.21
CA LEU A 433 -15.65 70.71 1.76
C LEU A 433 -15.34 71.82 2.77
N ASP A 434 -14.28 71.67 3.58
CA ASP A 434 -13.86 72.69 4.55
C ASP A 434 -13.48 74.02 3.86
N VAL A 435 -12.67 73.94 2.81
CA VAL A 435 -12.30 75.11 1.99
C VAL A 435 -13.53 75.76 1.34
N THR A 436 -14.47 74.93 0.86
CA THR A 436 -15.68 75.42 0.23
C THR A 436 -16.56 76.19 1.24
N VAL A 437 -16.61 75.74 2.50
CA VAL A 437 -17.31 76.43 3.60
C VAL A 437 -16.66 77.79 3.89
N ASP A 438 -15.33 77.87 3.96
CA ASP A 438 -14.62 79.14 4.20
C ASP A 438 -14.89 80.17 3.08
N ILE A 439 -14.85 79.74 1.81
CA ILE A 439 -15.15 80.59 0.64
C ILE A 439 -16.61 81.07 0.69
N ALA A 440 -17.55 80.19 1.02
CA ALA A 440 -18.96 80.55 1.18
C ALA A 440 -19.20 81.50 2.36
N GLY A 441 -18.37 81.41 3.40
CA GLY A 441 -18.33 82.34 4.54
C GLY A 441 -17.77 83.73 4.22
N GLY A 442 -17.26 83.94 3.00
CA GLY A 442 -16.77 85.22 2.50
C GLY A 442 -15.24 85.36 2.51
N ASP A 443 -14.50 84.35 2.97
CA ASP A 443 -13.03 84.35 2.89
C ASP A 443 -12.57 83.86 1.52
N LEU A 444 -12.59 84.75 0.53
CA LEU A 444 -12.14 84.46 -0.84
C LEU A 444 -10.61 84.33 -0.97
N THR A 445 -9.85 84.43 0.13
CA THR A 445 -8.39 84.21 0.12
C THR A 445 -8.04 82.73 0.28
N ARG A 446 -9.00 81.90 0.72
CA ARG A 446 -8.82 80.46 0.83
C ARG A 446 -8.76 79.80 -0.54
N ARG A 447 -7.87 78.81 -0.63
CA ARG A 447 -7.64 78.00 -1.84
C ARG A 447 -7.59 76.54 -1.44
N GLY A 448 -8.26 75.70 -2.23
CA GLY A 448 -8.18 74.25 -2.09
C GLY A 448 -6.93 73.73 -2.77
N ASN A 449 -6.32 72.69 -2.21
CA ASN A 449 -5.16 72.07 -2.82
C ASN A 449 -5.59 71.20 -4.02
N VAL A 450 -5.01 71.46 -5.20
CA VAL A 450 -5.35 70.71 -6.42
C VAL A 450 -4.57 69.40 -6.44
N THR A 451 -5.27 68.29 -6.26
CA THR A 451 -4.74 66.93 -6.35
C THR A 451 -4.90 66.36 -7.76
N GLU A 452 -4.10 65.35 -8.14
CA GLU A 452 -4.16 64.69 -9.47
C GLU A 452 -5.33 63.68 -9.59
N ASP A 453 -6.26 63.67 -8.63
CA ASP A 453 -7.40 62.75 -8.60
C ASP A 453 -8.68 63.38 -9.17
N VAL A 454 -9.79 62.64 -9.11
CA VAL A 454 -11.08 63.08 -9.70
C VAL A 454 -11.58 64.40 -9.08
N LEU A 455 -11.16 64.72 -7.86
CA LEU A 455 -11.53 65.96 -7.18
C LEU A 455 -10.70 67.16 -7.64
N GLY A 456 -9.50 66.97 -8.18
CA GLY A 456 -8.61 68.03 -8.62
C GLY A 456 -9.27 69.07 -9.53
N ASN A 457 -9.96 68.61 -10.57
CA ASN A 457 -10.66 69.49 -11.53
C ASN A 457 -11.78 70.32 -10.85
N VAL A 458 -12.42 69.76 -9.83
CA VAL A 458 -13.49 70.44 -9.08
C VAL A 458 -12.88 71.52 -8.19
N VAL A 459 -11.79 71.19 -7.49
CA VAL A 459 -11.03 72.14 -6.65
C VAL A 459 -10.52 73.31 -7.50
N ASP A 460 -9.95 73.02 -8.67
CA ASP A 460 -9.43 74.03 -9.58
C ASP A 460 -10.53 74.99 -10.07
N SER A 461 -11.71 74.46 -10.40
CA SER A 461 -12.87 75.25 -10.79
C SER A 461 -13.37 76.18 -9.67
N ILE A 462 -13.35 75.72 -8.41
CA ILE A 462 -13.72 76.55 -7.25
C ILE A 462 -12.67 77.62 -6.96
N ASN A 463 -11.37 77.29 -7.07
CA ASN A 463 -10.29 78.26 -6.93
C ASN A 463 -10.44 79.39 -7.96
N LEU A 464 -10.71 79.04 -9.22
CA LEU A 464 -10.98 80.01 -10.30
C LEU A 464 -12.24 80.84 -10.00
N MET A 465 -13.32 80.20 -9.55
CA MET A 465 -14.55 80.92 -9.17
C MET A 465 -14.27 81.95 -8.07
N ALA A 466 -13.52 81.59 -7.02
CA ALA A 466 -13.18 82.51 -5.95
C ALA A 466 -12.21 83.63 -6.40
N GLU A 467 -11.32 83.37 -7.37
CA GLU A 467 -10.51 84.40 -8.05
C GLU A 467 -11.39 85.45 -8.76
N GLU A 468 -12.35 85.00 -9.56
CA GLU A 468 -13.29 85.85 -10.30
C GLU A 468 -14.20 86.64 -9.35
N LEU A 469 -14.71 86.01 -8.29
CA LEU A 469 -15.48 86.68 -7.25
C LEU A 469 -14.65 87.75 -6.51
N ALA A 470 -13.40 87.47 -6.17
CA ALA A 470 -12.51 88.46 -5.58
C ALA A 470 -12.17 89.60 -6.55
N GLY A 471 -12.08 89.31 -7.85
CA GLY A 471 -11.90 90.30 -8.92
C GLY A 471 -13.10 91.23 -9.07
N THR A 472 -14.31 90.67 -9.12
CA THR A 472 -15.55 91.45 -9.20
C THR A 472 -15.77 92.31 -7.95
N LEU A 473 -15.48 91.81 -6.74
CA LEU A 473 -15.54 92.63 -5.52
C LEU A 473 -14.56 93.82 -5.56
N ARG A 474 -13.35 93.62 -6.08
CA ARG A 474 -12.39 94.72 -6.29
C ARG A 474 -12.93 95.76 -7.27
N GLN A 475 -13.56 95.34 -8.37
CA GLN A 475 -14.20 96.26 -9.32
C GLN A 475 -15.34 97.05 -8.67
N VAL A 476 -16.18 96.41 -7.86
CA VAL A 476 -17.26 97.09 -7.11
C VAL A 476 -16.68 98.15 -6.18
N GLN A 477 -15.60 97.83 -5.47
CA GLN A 477 -14.92 98.78 -4.58
C GLN A 477 -14.35 99.98 -5.35
N GLN A 478 -13.73 99.75 -6.50
CA GLN A 478 -13.19 100.81 -7.35
C GLN A 478 -14.29 101.70 -7.97
N ALA A 479 -15.40 101.10 -8.38
CA ALA A 479 -16.57 101.82 -8.87
C ALA A 479 -17.18 102.69 -7.76
N SER A 480 -17.29 102.15 -6.53
CA SER A 480 -17.76 102.90 -5.36
C SER A 480 -16.89 104.13 -5.09
N GLN A 481 -15.56 103.99 -5.14
CA GLN A 481 -14.61 105.10 -4.99
C GLN A 481 -14.83 106.19 -6.06
N SER A 482 -15.09 105.77 -7.31
CA SER A 482 -15.36 106.69 -8.42
C SER A 482 -16.66 107.46 -8.22
N VAL A 483 -17.70 106.81 -7.70
CA VAL A 483 -18.97 107.45 -7.31
C VAL A 483 -18.76 108.46 -6.18
N THR A 484 -17.97 108.11 -5.16
CA THR A 484 -17.63 109.03 -4.07
C THR A 484 -16.94 110.30 -4.58
N ASN A 485 -15.95 110.15 -5.46
CA ASN A 485 -15.25 111.30 -6.05
C ASN A 485 -16.18 112.15 -6.93
N GLY A 486 -17.02 111.52 -7.76
CA GLY A 486 -18.02 112.24 -8.57
C GLY A 486 -19.00 113.03 -7.72
N SER A 487 -19.43 112.49 -6.57
CA SER A 487 -20.32 113.18 -5.65
C SER A 487 -19.69 114.44 -5.04
N GLN A 488 -18.38 114.43 -4.77
CA GLN A 488 -17.66 115.61 -4.27
C GLN A 488 -17.56 116.71 -5.33
N GLN A 489 -17.36 116.34 -6.60
CA GLN A 489 -17.32 117.30 -7.71
C GLN A 489 -18.67 118.00 -7.93
N VAL A 490 -19.79 117.25 -7.80
CA VAL A 490 -21.14 117.83 -7.90
C VAL A 490 -21.40 118.86 -6.80
N LEU A 491 -20.93 118.61 -5.57
CA LEU A 491 -21.03 119.58 -4.47
C LEU A 491 -20.29 120.90 -4.80
N GLY A 492 -19.08 120.82 -5.38
CA GLY A 492 -18.34 122.00 -5.81
C GLY A 492 -19.05 122.82 -6.90
N THR A 493 -19.66 122.14 -7.89
CA THR A 493 -20.45 122.85 -8.93
C THR A 493 -21.70 123.53 -8.38
N ALA A 494 -22.29 123.01 -7.31
CA ALA A 494 -23.45 123.64 -6.67
C ALA A 494 -23.09 124.96 -5.99
N GLU A 495 -21.90 125.07 -5.39
CA GLU A 495 -21.39 126.30 -4.76
C GLU A 495 -21.12 127.41 -5.78
N GLU A 496 -20.55 127.09 -6.94
CA GLU A 496 -20.34 128.06 -8.03
C GLU A 496 -21.66 128.63 -8.57
N ILE A 497 -22.69 127.79 -8.70
CA ILE A 497 -24.02 128.23 -9.16
C ILE A 497 -24.67 129.20 -8.16
N GLU A 498 -24.51 128.97 -6.86
CA GLU A 498 -25.03 129.87 -5.82
C GLU A 498 -24.39 131.28 -5.93
N GLN A 499 -23.07 131.35 -6.08
CA GLN A 499 -22.36 132.61 -6.28
C GLN A 499 -22.79 133.31 -7.57
N GLY A 500 -22.94 132.57 -8.66
CA GLY A 500 -23.41 133.10 -9.94
C GLY A 500 -24.80 133.75 -9.81
N SER A 501 -25.74 133.08 -9.16
CA SER A 501 -27.12 133.57 -8.96
C SER A 501 -27.20 134.89 -8.18
N ARG A 502 -26.32 135.07 -7.18
CA ARG A 502 -26.23 136.33 -6.41
C ARG A 502 -25.79 137.50 -7.29
N LEU A 503 -24.78 137.30 -8.14
CA LEU A 503 -24.31 138.31 -9.08
C LEU A 503 -25.40 138.73 -10.08
N THR A 504 -26.18 137.79 -10.61
CA THR A 504 -27.28 138.08 -11.53
C THR A 504 -28.38 138.90 -10.86
N THR A 505 -28.65 138.64 -9.58
CA THR A 505 -29.67 139.37 -8.81
C THR A 505 -29.27 140.83 -8.58
N GLU A 506 -28.02 141.11 -8.25
CA GLU A 506 -27.52 142.50 -8.14
C GLU A 506 -27.60 143.25 -9.47
N GLN A 507 -27.26 142.60 -10.59
CA GLN A 507 -27.36 143.20 -11.92
C GLN A 507 -28.81 143.53 -12.29
N ALA A 508 -29.75 142.64 -11.98
CA ALA A 508 -31.17 142.87 -12.22
C ALA A 508 -31.70 144.10 -11.45
N GLN A 509 -31.30 144.27 -10.19
CA GLN A 509 -31.69 145.44 -9.40
C GLN A 509 -31.10 146.75 -9.93
N ARG A 510 -29.82 146.76 -10.35
CA ARG A 510 -29.21 147.95 -11.00
C ARG A 510 -29.92 148.33 -12.30
N LEU A 511 -30.35 147.33 -13.08
CA LEU A 511 -31.09 147.55 -14.32
C LEU A 511 -32.47 148.18 -14.05
N ALA A 512 -33.17 147.71 -13.01
CA ALA A 512 -34.46 148.27 -12.59
C ALA A 512 -34.36 149.75 -12.17
N ALA A 513 -33.31 150.12 -11.42
CA ALA A 513 -33.08 151.50 -11.00
C ALA A 513 -32.84 152.45 -12.19
N ARG A 514 -32.06 152.02 -13.20
CA ARG A 514 -31.84 152.81 -14.43
C ARG A 514 -33.12 153.00 -15.26
N ALA A 515 -33.99 151.99 -15.30
CA ALA A 515 -35.24 152.09 -16.01
C ALA A 515 -36.18 153.16 -15.40
N GLN A 516 -36.18 153.33 -14.08
CA GLN A 516 -36.96 154.37 -13.40
C GLN A 516 -36.41 155.78 -13.67
N GLU A 517 -35.09 155.96 -13.67
CA GLU A 517 -34.45 157.24 -14.03
C GLU A 517 -34.79 157.67 -15.47
N MET A 518 -34.80 156.72 -16.41
CA MET A 518 -35.16 156.97 -17.80
C MET A 518 -36.60 157.48 -17.93
N ASN A 519 -37.52 156.94 -17.14
CA ASN A 519 -38.94 157.35 -17.15
C ASN A 519 -39.14 158.80 -16.67
N LEU A 520 -38.36 159.25 -15.70
CA LEU A 520 -38.40 160.63 -15.21
C LEU A 520 -37.89 161.63 -16.27
N ARG A 521 -36.83 161.28 -17.01
CA ARG A 521 -36.30 162.13 -18.10
C ARG A 521 -37.25 162.26 -19.29
N ILE A 522 -37.96 161.18 -19.65
CA ILE A 522 -38.97 161.22 -20.71
C ILE A 522 -40.06 162.23 -20.36
N ARG A 523 -40.49 162.29 -19.09
CA ARG A 523 -41.53 163.20 -18.62
C ARG A 523 -41.14 164.68 -18.73
N ASP A 524 -39.89 165.00 -18.37
CA ASP A 524 -39.32 166.35 -18.49
C ASP A 524 -39.21 166.81 -19.95
N MET A 525 -38.90 165.87 -20.84
CA MET A 525 -38.80 166.12 -22.27
C MET A 525 -40.15 166.47 -22.89
N THR A 526 -41.22 165.77 -22.49
CA THR A 526 -42.58 166.04 -22.99
C THR A 526 -43.07 167.43 -22.61
N LEU A 527 -42.81 167.88 -21.38
CA LEU A 527 -43.21 169.22 -20.91
C LEU A 527 -42.43 170.34 -21.60
N SER A 528 -41.14 170.12 -21.93
CA SER A 528 -40.31 171.11 -22.63
C SER A 528 -40.67 171.25 -24.13
N ALA A 529 -41.16 170.19 -24.75
CA ALA A 529 -41.58 170.21 -26.16
C ALA A 529 -42.87 171.03 -26.38
N GLU A 530 -43.80 171.03 -25.43
CA GLU A 530 -45.09 171.74 -25.52
C GLU A 530 -44.91 173.27 -25.41
N ALA A 531 -43.99 173.73 -24.54
CA ALA A 531 -43.66 175.14 -24.39
C ALA A 531 -42.88 175.74 -25.58
N SER A 532 -42.18 174.90 -26.35
CA SER A 532 -41.36 175.34 -27.49
C SER A 532 -42.18 175.59 -28.76
N ALA A 533 -43.43 175.11 -28.86
CA ALA A 533 -44.27 175.27 -30.04
C ALA A 533 -44.97 176.65 -30.13
N ASP A 534 -45.15 177.35 -29.01
CA ASP A 534 -46.00 178.56 -28.94
C ASP A 534 -45.24 179.90 -29.19
N ALA A 535 -43.90 179.87 -29.29
CA ALA A 535 -43.06 181.07 -29.16
C ALA A 535 -42.33 181.58 -30.44
N GLY A 536 -42.65 181.10 -31.65
CA GLY A 536 -41.89 181.51 -32.84
C GLY A 536 -42.65 181.57 -34.17
N SER A 537 -43.22 182.73 -34.54
CA SER A 537 -42.72 183.55 -35.69
C SER A 537 -43.72 184.60 -36.24
N ARG A 538 -43.56 185.86 -35.82
CA ARG A 538 -43.46 187.05 -36.71
C ARG A 538 -42.56 188.13 -36.07
N PRO A 539 -41.87 189.00 -36.85
CA PRO A 539 -40.55 189.53 -36.48
C PRO A 539 -40.45 191.08 -36.34
N SER A 540 -39.44 191.60 -35.61
CA SER A 540 -38.72 192.85 -35.98
C SER A 540 -37.44 193.16 -35.16
N LYS A 541 -36.40 193.62 -35.88
CA LYS A 541 -35.41 194.71 -35.60
C LYS A 541 -34.29 194.61 -34.52
N PRO A 542 -33.20 195.44 -34.63
CA PRO A 542 -31.83 195.11 -34.20
C PRO A 542 -31.14 196.03 -33.15
N ARG A 543 -30.01 195.53 -32.61
CA ARG A 543 -28.75 196.15 -32.08
C ARG A 543 -28.37 195.79 -30.62
N GLY A 544 -27.13 195.31 -30.42
CA GLY A 544 -26.30 195.70 -29.26
C GLY A 544 -25.36 194.67 -28.61
N ARG A 545 -24.06 195.04 -28.56
CA ARG A 545 -22.98 194.70 -27.58
C ARG A 545 -22.07 193.47 -27.73
N VAL A 546 -20.84 193.71 -27.25
CA VAL A 546 -19.53 193.04 -27.46
C VAL A 546 -18.77 192.99 -26.10
N ARG A 547 -17.86 192.00 -25.96
CA ARG A 547 -16.80 191.68 -24.94
C ARG A 547 -17.21 190.61 -23.88
N ARG A 548 -16.61 189.39 -23.82
CA ARG A 548 -15.24 188.86 -23.46
C ARG A 548 -14.91 188.96 -21.95
N PRO A 549 -14.31 187.95 -21.25
CA PRO A 549 -12.91 187.47 -21.47
C PRO A 549 -12.52 185.98 -21.14
N CYS A 550 -11.28 185.64 -21.59
CA CYS A 550 -10.18 184.69 -21.21
C CYS A 550 -10.39 183.30 -20.53
N ALA A 551 -9.58 182.23 -20.71
CA ALA A 551 -8.62 181.65 -21.71
C ALA A 551 -7.96 180.40 -21.02
N ALA A 552 -8.26 179.13 -21.40
CA ALA A 552 -7.49 178.14 -22.22
C ALA A 552 -6.23 177.49 -21.55
N PRO A 553 -5.69 176.30 -21.98
CA PRO A 553 -6.06 175.32 -23.06
C PRO A 553 -6.16 173.82 -22.59
N TRP A 554 -7.05 172.94 -23.10
CA TRP A 554 -7.02 172.03 -24.30
C TRP A 554 -5.99 170.86 -24.28
N PRO A 555 -6.15 169.71 -25.02
CA PRO A 555 -7.32 169.11 -25.74
C PRO A 555 -7.45 167.55 -25.66
N VAL A 556 -8.64 166.94 -25.57
CA VAL A 556 -8.80 165.47 -25.81
C VAL A 556 -10.26 165.17 -26.23
N SER A 557 -10.67 165.15 -27.51
CA SER A 557 -10.67 164.06 -28.53
C SER A 557 -11.25 162.71 -28.05
N ALA A 558 -12.38 162.20 -28.56
CA ALA A 558 -13.23 162.58 -29.69
C ALA A 558 -14.71 162.42 -29.33
#